data_AF-A0A2N0QP21-F1
#
_entry.id   AF-A0A2N0QP21-F1
#
_cell.length_a   1.000
_cell.length_b   1.000
_cell.length_c   1.000
_cell.angle_alpha   90.00
_cell.angle_beta   90.00
_cell.angle_gamma   90.00
#
_symmetry.space_group_name_H-M   'P 1'
#
loop_
_entity.id
_entity.type
_entity.pdbx_description
1 polymer ?
#
loop_
_entity_poly.entity_id
_entity_poly.type
_entity_poly.pdbx_seq_one_letter_code
_entity_poly.pdbx_strand_id
1 'polypeptide(L)'
;MNSQQKERKSSGHFGSEDTTAIPLSENNKKRKIQTEQRKLTDWFESTNIPPQKEASITRALVRVFTCCGISFSIIENPFFIKFLHEMRPGYMPPSRELFGSRLLNQEIARVNEKVKKIIEDSKNLTLDESKIKIYLFFYIL
;
A
#
# COMPACT_ATOMS: atom_id res chain seq x y z
N MET A 1 -59.14 -2.62 -22.78
CA MET A 1 -60.15 -3.05 -21.78
C MET A 1 -59.80 -4.47 -21.35
N ASN A 2 -59.53 -4.62 -20.06
CA ASN A 2 -58.92 -5.68 -19.25
C ASN A 2 -58.89 -7.18 -19.70
N SER A 3 -57.67 -7.71 -19.58
CA SER A 3 -57.18 -9.00 -19.04
C SER A 3 -58.16 -10.18 -18.81
N GLN A 4 -57.81 -11.33 -19.39
CA GLN A 4 -58.36 -12.67 -19.10
C GLN A 4 -57.30 -13.56 -18.40
N GLN A 5 -57.77 -14.35 -17.44
CA GLN A 5 -57.08 -15.16 -16.42
C GLN A 5 -56.41 -16.45 -16.94
N LYS A 6 -55.49 -17.01 -16.13
CA LYS A 6 -55.58 -18.44 -15.71
C LYS A 6 -54.72 -18.76 -14.47
N GLU A 7 -55.38 -19.06 -13.36
CA GLU A 7 -54.82 -19.67 -12.15
C GLU A 7 -54.59 -21.19 -12.33
N ARG A 8 -53.59 -21.73 -11.62
CA ARG A 8 -53.62 -23.10 -11.09
C ARG A 8 -53.02 -23.12 -9.67
N LYS A 9 -53.89 -23.35 -8.68
CA LYS A 9 -53.59 -23.81 -7.31
C LYS A 9 -53.72 -25.33 -7.26
N SER A 10 -52.88 -26.00 -6.47
CA SER A 10 -53.18 -27.25 -5.73
C SER A 10 -51.92 -27.62 -4.92
N SER A 11 -51.89 -28.22 -3.73
CA SER A 11 -52.71 -28.35 -2.51
C SER A 11 -51.90 -29.33 -1.62
N GLY A 12 -52.04 -29.27 -0.29
CA GLY A 12 -51.11 -29.89 0.66
C GLY A 12 -51.31 -31.38 1.03
N HIS A 13 -50.28 -31.87 1.74
CA HIS A 13 -50.27 -32.71 2.97
C HIS A 13 -50.58 -34.23 2.96
N PHE A 14 -49.63 -35.04 3.49
CA PHE A 14 -49.84 -36.27 4.31
C PHE A 14 -48.47 -36.71 4.90
N GLY A 15 -48.21 -36.69 6.23
CA GLY A 15 -48.46 -37.74 7.26
C GLY A 15 -47.15 -38.53 7.55
N SER A 16 -46.38 -38.28 8.62
CA SER A 16 -46.44 -38.79 10.03
C SER A 16 -45.76 -40.16 10.27
N GLU A 17 -45.06 -40.25 11.43
CA GLU A 17 -44.64 -41.43 12.23
C GLU A 17 -43.15 -41.88 12.24
N ASP A 18 -42.54 -41.58 13.40
CA ASP A 18 -41.84 -42.45 14.35
C ASP A 18 -40.60 -43.28 13.99
N THR A 19 -39.50 -42.82 14.59
CA THR A 19 -38.51 -43.53 15.41
C THR A 19 -38.27 -45.02 15.16
N THR A 20 -37.10 -45.35 14.63
CA THR A 20 -36.40 -46.61 14.96
C THR A 20 -34.89 -46.41 14.86
N ALA A 21 -34.20 -46.67 15.97
CA ALA A 21 -32.75 -46.57 16.14
C ALA A 21 -32.01 -47.73 15.44
N ILE A 22 -30.76 -47.58 14.96
CA ILE A 22 -29.43 -48.01 15.53
C ILE A 22 -28.51 -48.24 14.27
N PRO A 23 -27.15 -48.10 14.25
CA PRO A 23 -26.17 -47.90 15.33
C PRO A 23 -25.19 -46.71 15.16
N LEU A 24 -24.55 -46.35 16.27
CA LEU A 24 -23.27 -45.65 16.31
C LEU A 24 -22.17 -46.49 15.64
N SER A 25 -21.53 -45.91 14.61
CA SER A 25 -20.11 -46.03 14.23
C SER A 25 -20.00 -45.41 12.82
N GLU A 26 -19.11 -44.51 12.44
CA GLU A 26 -17.69 -44.36 12.74
C GLU A 26 -17.26 -42.90 12.52
N ASN A 27 -16.23 -42.52 13.26
CA ASN A 27 -15.34 -41.36 13.14
C ASN A 27 -15.38 -40.55 11.83
N ASN A 28 -16.33 -39.62 11.69
CA ASN A 28 -16.17 -38.49 10.79
C ASN A 28 -15.46 -37.36 11.53
N LYS A 29 -14.13 -37.44 11.56
CA LYS A 29 -13.26 -36.33 11.93
C LYS A 29 -13.50 -35.20 10.91
N LYS A 30 -14.54 -34.39 11.13
CA LYS A 30 -14.80 -33.15 10.39
C LYS A 30 -13.57 -32.27 10.59
N ARG A 31 -12.61 -32.37 9.68
CA ARG A 31 -11.55 -31.37 9.55
C ARG A 31 -12.29 -30.06 9.30
N LYS A 32 -12.30 -29.19 10.30
CA LYS A 32 -12.66 -27.79 10.15
C LYS A 32 -11.59 -27.22 9.21
N ILE A 33 -11.84 -27.27 7.90
CA ILE A 33 -11.04 -26.51 6.95
C ILE A 33 -11.39 -25.07 7.29
N GLN A 34 -10.54 -24.43 8.09
CA GLN A 34 -10.53 -22.98 8.19
C GLN A 34 -9.99 -22.50 6.85
N THR A 35 -10.84 -22.49 5.83
CA THR A 35 -10.58 -21.72 4.64
C THR A 35 -10.74 -20.28 5.10
N GLU A 36 -9.64 -19.62 5.46
CA GLU A 36 -9.60 -18.16 5.47
C GLU A 36 -9.80 -17.70 4.03
N GLN A 37 -11.04 -17.78 3.55
CA GLN A 37 -11.40 -17.34 2.22
C GLN A 37 -11.39 -15.82 2.25
N ARG A 38 -10.29 -15.24 1.78
CA ARG A 38 -10.15 -13.79 1.60
C ARG A 38 -11.26 -13.30 0.68
N LYS A 39 -11.86 -12.17 1.01
CA LYS A 39 -12.88 -11.55 0.16
C LYS A 39 -12.21 -11.08 -1.12
N LEU A 40 -12.93 -11.12 -2.25
CA LEU A 40 -12.43 -10.57 -3.52
C LEU A 40 -11.97 -9.10 -3.37
N THR A 41 -12.62 -8.38 -2.46
CA THR A 41 -12.28 -7.00 -2.12
C THR A 41 -10.88 -6.82 -1.55
N ASP A 42 -10.33 -7.85 -0.90
CA ASP A 42 -9.01 -7.81 -0.27
C ASP A 42 -7.88 -7.78 -1.31
N TRP A 43 -8.18 -8.05 -2.58
CA TRP A 43 -7.25 -7.97 -3.70
C TRP A 43 -7.22 -6.60 -4.38
N PHE A 44 -8.19 -5.71 -4.12
CA PHE A 44 -8.13 -4.36 -4.66
C PHE A 44 -7.09 -3.54 -3.88
N GLU A 45 -6.34 -2.70 -4.59
CA GLU A 45 -5.50 -1.71 -3.93
C GLU A 45 -6.36 -0.74 -3.13
N SER A 46 -6.24 -0.81 -1.81
CA SER A 46 -6.87 0.14 -0.91
C SER A 46 -6.38 1.55 -1.20
N THR A 47 -7.34 2.48 -1.35
CA THR A 47 -7.09 3.93 -1.41
C THR A 47 -6.64 4.49 -0.07
N ASN A 48 -6.84 3.76 1.02
CA ASN A 48 -6.29 4.13 2.33
C ASN A 48 -4.83 3.70 2.40
N ILE A 49 -3.93 4.69 2.46
CA ILE A 49 -2.48 4.47 2.58
C ILE A 49 -2.07 4.66 4.03
N PRO A 50 -1.41 3.68 4.67
CA PRO A 50 -0.85 3.86 6.00
C PRO A 50 0.17 5.02 6.02
N PRO A 51 0.19 5.87 7.07
CA PRO A 51 1.08 7.04 7.12
C PRO A 51 2.56 6.71 6.90
N GLN A 52 3.01 5.53 7.34
CA GLN A 52 4.39 5.07 7.17
C GLN A 52 4.71 4.80 5.70
N LYS A 53 3.75 4.24 4.94
CA LYS A 53 3.91 3.97 3.51
C LYS A 53 3.89 5.27 2.71
N GLU A 54 2.98 6.19 3.05
CA GLU A 54 2.94 7.53 2.47
C GLU A 54 4.27 8.27 2.68
N ALA A 55 4.79 8.27 3.91
CA ALA A 55 6.09 8.87 4.22
C ALA A 55 7.24 8.22 3.43
N SER A 56 7.19 6.89 3.22
CA SER A 56 8.17 6.18 2.40
C SER A 56 8.09 6.58 0.92
N ILE A 57 6.89 6.75 0.36
CA ILE A 57 6.68 7.20 -1.03
C ILE A 57 7.18 8.62 -1.19
N THR A 58 6.76 9.53 -0.31
CA THR A 58 7.20 10.94 -0.31
C THR A 58 8.71 11.05 -0.21
N ARG A 59 9.34 10.20 0.61
CA ARG A 59 10.80 10.17 0.71
C ARG A 59 11.47 9.73 -0.59
N ALA A 60 10.98 8.66 -1.22
CA ALA A 60 11.51 8.22 -2.52
C ALA A 60 11.35 9.33 -3.57
N LEU A 61 10.24 10.06 -3.53
CA LEU A 61 9.97 11.17 -4.42
C LEU A 61 10.97 12.32 -4.23
N VAL A 62 11.24 12.73 -2.99
CA VAL A 62 12.28 13.74 -2.68
C VAL A 62 13.63 13.33 -3.27
N ARG A 63 14.03 12.07 -3.09
CA ARG A 63 15.31 11.55 -3.61
C ARG A 63 15.39 11.61 -5.13
N VAL A 64 14.34 11.20 -5.84
CA VAL A 64 14.33 11.27 -7.31
C VAL A 64 14.46 12.71 -7.79
N PHE A 65 13.72 13.64 -7.18
CA PHE A 65 13.80 15.05 -7.58
C PHE A 65 15.17 15.65 -7.32
N THR A 66 15.80 15.33 -6.17
CA THR A 66 17.13 15.86 -5.84
C THR A 66 18.24 15.23 -6.66
N CYS A 67 18.22 13.91 -6.84
CA CYS A 67 19.27 13.18 -7.56
C CYS A 67 19.23 13.45 -9.07
N CYS A 68 18.03 13.59 -9.63
CA CYS A 68 17.84 13.81 -11.06
C CYS A 68 17.71 15.31 -11.42
N GLY A 69 17.82 16.22 -10.46
CA GLY A 69 17.71 17.66 -10.71
C GLY A 69 16.34 18.10 -11.27
N ILE A 70 15.26 17.39 -10.89
CA ILE A 70 13.91 17.69 -11.38
C ILE A 70 13.40 18.96 -10.69
N SER A 71 12.84 19.90 -11.45
CA SER A 71 12.22 21.10 -10.88
C SER A 71 11.08 20.73 -9.94
N PHE A 72 11.09 21.29 -8.72
CA PHE A 72 9.99 21.10 -7.77
C PHE A 72 8.65 21.60 -8.30
N SER A 73 8.64 22.43 -9.35
CA SER A 73 7.39 22.85 -10.01
C SER A 73 6.57 21.69 -10.56
N ILE A 74 7.22 20.56 -10.85
CA ILE A 74 6.56 19.37 -11.39
C ILE A 74 5.65 18.71 -10.34
N ILE A 75 5.93 18.84 -9.03
CA ILE A 75 5.17 18.14 -7.98
C ILE A 75 3.69 18.56 -7.93
N GLU A 76 3.40 19.80 -8.30
CA GLU A 76 2.05 20.37 -8.36
C GLU A 76 1.46 20.37 -9.77
N ASN A 77 2.22 19.88 -10.76
CA ASN A 77 1.73 19.82 -12.13
C ASN A 77 0.58 18.80 -12.22
N PRO A 78 -0.58 19.15 -12.80
CA PRO A 78 -1.75 18.26 -12.82
C PRO A 78 -1.50 16.94 -13.56
N PHE A 79 -0.65 16.93 -14.60
CA PHE A 79 -0.28 15.70 -15.29
C PHE A 79 0.57 14.79 -14.39
N PHE A 80 1.47 15.38 -13.60
CA PHE A 80 2.29 14.62 -12.67
C PHE A 80 1.48 14.09 -11.48
N ILE A 81 0.55 14.89 -10.95
CA ILE A 81 -0.39 14.43 -9.91
C ILE A 81 -1.22 13.26 -10.43
N LYS A 82 -1.76 13.38 -11.65
CA LYS A 82 -2.50 12.27 -12.28
C LYS A 82 -1.61 11.03 -12.43
N PHE A 83 -0.39 11.20 -12.92
CA PHE A 83 0.58 10.10 -13.02
C PHE A 83 0.82 9.40 -11.67
N LEU A 84 1.03 10.16 -10.59
CA LEU A 84 1.21 9.60 -9.24
C LEU A 84 -0.05 8.88 -8.75
N HIS A 85 -1.24 9.39 -9.06
CA HIS A 85 -2.51 8.77 -8.69
C HIS A 85 -2.75 7.44 -9.42
N GLU A 86 -2.41 7.35 -10.71
CA GLU A 86 -2.47 6.09 -11.47
C GLU A 86 -1.48 5.05 -10.92
N MET A 87 -0.30 5.50 -10.47
CA MET A 87 0.73 4.62 -9.89
C MET A 87 0.39 4.17 -8.47
N ARG A 88 -0.22 5.05 -7.66
CA ARG A 88 -0.66 4.73 -6.31
C ARG A 88 -1.95 5.47 -5.96
N PRO A 89 -3.10 4.79 -6.08
CA PRO A 89 -4.38 5.37 -5.71
C PRO A 89 -4.40 5.81 -4.24
N GLY A 90 -4.91 7.02 -3.98
CA GLY A 90 -4.98 7.60 -2.64
C GLY A 90 -3.72 8.31 -2.15
N TYR A 91 -2.61 8.29 -2.92
CA TYR A 91 -1.45 9.11 -2.60
C TYR A 91 -1.68 10.54 -3.08
N MET A 92 -1.51 11.51 -2.17
CA MET A 92 -1.54 12.93 -2.51
C MET A 92 -0.13 13.50 -2.37
N PRO A 93 0.48 14.00 -3.47
CA PRO A 93 1.78 14.65 -3.36
C PRO A 93 1.69 15.91 -2.49
N PRO A 94 2.76 16.24 -1.75
CA PRO A 94 2.83 17.47 -0.96
C PRO A 94 2.87 18.71 -1.87
N SER A 95 2.56 19.87 -1.30
CA SER A 95 2.79 21.14 -1.98
C SER A 95 4.29 21.34 -2.27
N ARG A 96 4.59 22.13 -3.30
CA ARG A 96 5.96 22.48 -3.68
C ARG A 96 6.71 23.15 -2.53
N GLU A 97 6.03 24.02 -1.80
CA GLU A 97 6.61 24.69 -0.63
C GLU A 97 7.01 23.66 0.43
N LEU A 98 6.10 22.77 0.81
CA LEU A 98 6.37 21.74 1.82
C LEU A 98 7.48 20.77 1.36
N PHE A 99 7.46 20.43 0.07
CA PHE A 99 8.43 19.56 -0.57
C PHE A 99 9.85 20.15 -0.57
N GLY A 100 9.98 21.38 -1.08
CA GLY A 100 11.27 22.08 -1.22
C GLY A 100 11.82 22.65 0.09
N SER A 101 11.01 22.75 1.14
CA SER A 101 11.45 23.20 2.46
C SER A 101 11.64 22.01 3.41
N ARG A 102 10.60 21.64 4.16
CA ARG A 102 10.66 20.71 5.28
C ARG A 102 11.10 19.32 4.84
N LEU A 103 10.49 18.77 3.79
CA LEU A 103 10.76 17.40 3.37
C LEU A 103 12.18 17.23 2.82
N LEU A 104 12.63 18.19 2.02
CA LEU A 104 14.01 18.25 1.54
C LEU A 104 15.01 18.36 2.69
N ASN A 105 14.80 19.30 3.62
CA ASN A 105 15.70 19.50 4.77
C ASN A 105 15.76 18.27 5.67
N GLN A 106 14.63 17.56 5.86
CA GLN A 106 14.60 16.30 6.60
C GLN A 106 15.44 15.21 5.93
N GLU A 107 15.39 15.09 4.59
CA GLU A 107 16.21 14.10 3.90
C GLU A 107 17.69 14.48 3.91
N ILE A 108 18.03 15.76 3.76
CA ILE A 108 19.40 16.28 3.91
C ILE A 108 19.96 15.94 5.30
N ALA A 109 19.20 16.20 6.36
CA ALA A 109 19.63 15.90 7.72
C ALA A 109 19.90 14.39 7.93
N ARG A 110 19.04 13.52 7.40
CA ARG A 110 19.22 12.06 7.46
C ARG A 110 20.46 11.60 6.70
N VAL A 111 20.68 12.15 5.50
CA VAL A 111 21.87 11.81 4.70
C VAL A 111 23.13 12.29 5.41
N ASN A 112 23.14 13.51 5.94
CA ASN A 112 24.26 14.03 6.72
C ASN A 112 24.59 13.18 7.94
N GLU A 113 23.59 12.69 8.66
CA GLU A 113 23.80 11.79 9.80
C GLU A 113 24.44 10.46 9.36
N LYS A 114 23.98 9.89 8.24
CA LYS A 114 24.58 8.66 7.67
C LYS A 114 26.00 8.88 7.20
N VAL A 115 26.26 9.98 6.49
CA VAL A 115 27.61 10.38 6.04
C VAL A 115 28.53 10.52 7.25
N LYS A 116 28.06 11.20 8.30
CA LYS A 116 28.84 11.37 9.54
C LYS A 116 29.21 10.03 10.17
N LYS A 117 28.27 9.09 10.29
CA LYS A 117 28.54 7.74 10.81
C LYS A 117 29.58 7.00 9.96
N ILE A 118 29.45 7.05 8.63
CA ILE A 118 30.41 6.41 7.72
C ILE A 118 31.82 7.00 7.89
N ILE A 119 31.91 8.33 8.06
CA ILE A 119 33.17 9.03 8.31
C ILE A 119 33.77 8.55 9.65
N GLU A 120 32.99 8.53 10.73
CA GLU A 120 33.42 8.08 12.06
C GLU A 120 33.91 6.62 12.07
N ASP A 121 33.26 5.75 11.30
CA ASP A 121 33.59 4.31 11.22
C ASP A 121 34.81 4.02 10.31
N SER A 122 35.26 4.99 9.51
CA SER A 122 36.29 4.80 8.50
C SER A 122 37.71 5.08 9.02
N LYS A 123 38.67 4.21 8.68
CA LYS A 123 40.06 4.27 9.22
C LYS A 123 41.04 5.09 8.40
N ASN A 124 40.82 5.25 7.09
CA ASN A 124 41.77 5.84 6.14
C ASN A 124 41.07 6.83 5.18
N LEU A 125 40.57 7.95 5.70
CA LEU A 125 39.98 9.00 4.88
C LEU A 125 41.07 9.90 4.28
N THR A 126 41.07 10.07 2.97
CA THR A 126 41.87 11.12 2.32
C THR A 126 41.07 12.42 2.33
N LEU A 127 41.71 13.55 2.63
CA LEU A 127 41.05 14.85 2.87
C LEU A 127 40.60 15.59 1.60
N ASP A 128 40.23 14.89 0.51
CA ASP A 128 39.50 15.54 -0.59
C ASP A 128 38.04 15.73 -0.18
N GLU A 129 37.85 16.67 0.75
CA GLU A 129 36.64 16.89 1.52
C GLU A 129 35.43 17.25 0.64
N SER A 130 35.67 17.85 -0.52
CA SER A 130 34.65 18.25 -1.48
C SER A 130 34.13 17.07 -2.29
N LYS A 131 35.04 16.23 -2.82
CA LYS A 131 34.62 15.09 -3.63
C LYS A 131 33.98 14.01 -2.78
N ILE A 132 34.53 13.71 -1.60
CA ILE A 132 34.02 12.64 -0.75
C ILE A 132 32.59 12.94 -0.27
N LYS A 133 32.29 14.19 0.13
CA LYS A 133 30.93 14.56 0.54
C LYS A 133 29.93 14.42 -0.61
N ILE A 134 30.31 14.84 -1.83
CA ILE A 134 29.45 14.71 -3.02
C ILE A 134 29.25 13.25 -3.40
N TYR A 135 30.31 12.45 -3.48
CA TYR A 135 30.22 11.02 -3.82
C TYR A 135 29.44 10.23 -2.76
N LEU A 136 29.67 10.48 -1.47
CA LEU A 136 28.91 9.81 -0.41
C LEU A 136 27.45 10.27 -0.40
N PHE A 137 27.17 11.54 -0.69
CA PHE A 137 25.80 12.04 -0.82
C PHE A 137 25.04 11.31 -1.93
N PHE A 138 25.64 11.17 -3.13
CA PHE A 138 25.05 10.37 -4.21
C PHE A 138 25.00 8.87 -3.91
N TYR A 139 25.97 8.32 -3.17
CA TYR A 139 26.03 6.90 -2.82
C TYR A 139 25.03 6.49 -1.73
N ILE A 140 24.61 7.43 -0.87
CA ILE A 140 23.72 7.18 0.28
C ILE A 140 22.24 7.44 -0.05
N LEU A 141 21.97 8.17 -1.14
CA LEU A 141 20.63 8.45 -1.66
C LEU A 141 20.05 7.26 -2.43
#